data_AF-A0A807N551-F1
#
_entry.id   AF-A0A807N551-F1
#
_cell.length_a   1.000
_cell.length_b   1.000
_cell.length_c   1.000
_cell.angle_alpha   90.00
_cell.angle_beta   90.00
_cell.angle_gamma   90.00
#
_symmetry.space_group_name_H-M   'P 1'
#
loop_
_entity.id
_entity.type
_entity.pdbx_description
1 polymer ?
#
loop_
_entity_poly.entity_id
_entity_poly.type
_entity_poly.pdbx_seq_one_letter_code
_entity_poly.pdbx_strand_id
1 'polypeptide(L)'
;MPNLLSSFSWSDAPNTAYRDTLADNQRWSTWDSIERLCRGPEPWPDWLVTAAAAVDTDLGLLKSGKEADVSLLERAVPDDPSRSVVMAAKRYRSTDRRLFHRDTGYTEGRRIRNSRDTRAVARKSSYGRTVEAGLWARAEWNALVILYTAGVPVPYPVQIDGTEILMEFISDGDAAAPRLHQTRPSKPQVGQLFEQLRGAMQTMARLGLVVLTWDVGQAGDGWLVLAG
;
A
#
# COMPACT_ATOMS: atom_id res chain seq x y z
N MET A 1 20.59 -43.82 42.22
CA MET A 1 20.32 -42.59 41.46
C MET A 1 18.90 -42.63 40.94
N PRO A 2 17.99 -41.73 41.37
CA PRO A 2 16.70 -41.57 40.72
C PRO A 2 16.64 -40.30 39.86
N ASN A 3 15.87 -40.44 38.78
CA ASN A 3 15.69 -39.59 37.61
C ASN A 3 15.48 -38.08 37.83
N LEU A 4 16.14 -37.31 36.97
CA LEU A 4 15.74 -35.98 36.52
C LEU A 4 14.56 -36.11 35.55
N LEU A 5 13.36 -35.66 35.93
CA LEU A 5 12.38 -35.06 35.02
C LEU A 5 11.51 -34.13 35.87
N SER A 6 11.93 -32.87 35.98
CA SER A 6 11.14 -31.80 36.58
C SER A 6 9.84 -31.65 35.80
N SER A 7 8.73 -31.78 36.52
CA SER A 7 7.38 -31.52 36.04
C SER A 7 7.23 -30.05 35.67
N PHE A 8 7.52 -29.69 34.42
CA PHE A 8 7.02 -28.45 33.87
C PHE A 8 5.52 -28.60 33.68
N SER A 9 4.76 -27.98 34.56
CA SER A 9 3.31 -27.95 34.48
C SER A 9 2.89 -26.79 33.58
N TRP A 10 2.14 -27.09 32.53
CA TRP A 10 1.52 -26.09 31.67
C TRP A 10 0.53 -25.18 32.44
N SER A 11 0.12 -25.59 33.64
CA SER A 11 -0.73 -24.80 34.55
C SER A 11 0.00 -23.64 35.24
N ASP A 12 1.33 -23.72 35.33
CA ASP A 12 2.16 -22.74 36.05
C ASP A 12 2.76 -21.70 35.09
N ALA A 13 2.53 -21.84 33.78
CA ALA A 13 2.85 -20.80 32.83
C ALA A 13 1.97 -19.58 33.13
N PRO A 14 2.54 -18.36 33.31
CA PRO A 14 1.73 -17.18 33.48
C PRO A 14 0.79 -17.07 32.29
N ASN A 15 -0.52 -17.16 32.57
CA ASN A 15 -1.58 -16.86 31.62
C ASN A 15 -1.54 -15.35 31.36
N THR A 16 -0.52 -14.94 30.61
CA THR A 16 -0.43 -13.61 30.04
C THR A 16 -1.60 -13.59 29.07
N ALA A 17 -2.69 -12.95 29.48
CA ALA A 17 -3.92 -12.89 28.70
C ALA A 17 -3.56 -12.47 27.27
N TYR A 18 -3.58 -13.43 26.36
CA TYR A 18 -3.46 -13.16 24.94
C TYR A 18 -4.57 -12.16 24.65
N ARG A 19 -4.23 -10.97 24.13
CA ARG A 19 -5.22 -10.01 23.63
C ARG A 19 -5.88 -10.64 22.40
N ASP A 20 -6.77 -11.61 22.63
CA ASP A 20 -7.56 -12.27 21.58
C ASP A 20 -8.58 -11.30 20.96
N THR A 21 -8.83 -10.17 21.63
CA THR A 21 -9.69 -9.10 21.13
C THR A 21 -8.88 -7.90 20.69
N LEU A 22 -8.70 -7.81 19.36
CA LEU A 22 -8.31 -6.60 18.67
C LEU A 22 -9.46 -5.57 18.70
N ALA A 23 -9.13 -4.28 18.66
CA ALA A 23 -10.14 -3.23 18.50
C ALA A 23 -10.80 -3.26 17.10
N ASP A 24 -11.95 -2.59 16.94
CA ASP A 24 -12.72 -2.60 15.68
C ASP A 24 -11.92 -2.11 14.46
N ASN A 25 -10.95 -1.22 14.67
CA ASN A 25 -10.07 -0.68 13.63
C ASN A 25 -8.73 -1.44 13.52
N GLN A 26 -8.62 -2.62 14.11
CA GLN A 26 -7.38 -3.40 14.15
C GLN A 26 -7.55 -4.76 13.47
N ARG A 27 -6.45 -5.24 12.90
CA ARG A 27 -6.32 -6.61 12.39
C ARG A 27 -4.89 -7.11 12.59
N TRP A 28 -4.70 -8.42 12.60
CA TRP A 28 -3.35 -8.97 12.46
C TRP A 28 -2.76 -8.57 11.10
N SER A 29 -1.46 -8.26 11.09
CA SER A 29 -0.74 -7.95 9.87
C SER A 29 -0.85 -9.09 8.86
N THR A 30 -1.16 -8.75 7.62
CA THR A 30 -1.25 -9.75 6.54
C THR A 30 0.12 -10.08 5.93
N TRP A 31 1.21 -9.48 6.43
CA TRP A 31 2.56 -9.65 5.88
C TRP A 31 2.96 -11.11 5.69
N ASP A 32 2.69 -11.96 6.68
CA ASP A 32 3.03 -13.38 6.65
C ASP A 32 1.99 -14.28 5.99
N SER A 33 0.76 -13.79 5.76
CA SER A 33 -0.28 -14.54 5.07
C SER A 33 -0.28 -14.35 3.56
N ILE A 34 0.30 -13.26 3.05
CA ILE A 34 0.37 -12.99 1.60
C ILE A 34 1.48 -13.77 0.91
N GLU A 35 1.30 -14.03 -0.39
CA GLU A 35 2.34 -14.62 -1.24
C GLU A 35 3.57 -13.71 -1.30
N ARG A 36 4.78 -14.32 -1.39
CA ARG A 36 6.04 -13.56 -1.41
C ARG A 36 6.12 -12.51 -2.52
N LEU A 37 5.56 -12.78 -3.70
CA LEU A 37 5.53 -11.82 -4.83
C LEU A 37 4.55 -10.65 -4.62
N CYS A 38 3.75 -10.69 -3.56
CA CYS A 38 2.89 -9.60 -3.12
C CYS A 38 3.56 -8.71 -2.07
N ARG A 39 4.82 -8.97 -1.72
CA ARG A 39 5.66 -8.13 -0.86
C ARG A 39 6.55 -7.22 -1.71
N GLY A 40 6.94 -6.10 -1.13
CA GLY A 40 7.85 -5.14 -1.75
C GLY A 40 9.20 -5.74 -2.14
N PRO A 41 9.90 -5.11 -3.10
CA PRO A 41 11.19 -5.59 -3.57
C PRO A 41 12.25 -5.52 -2.47
N GLU A 42 13.15 -6.51 -2.45
CA GLU A 42 14.31 -6.52 -1.55
C GLU A 42 15.45 -5.62 -2.07
N PRO A 43 16.33 -5.08 -1.20
CA PRO A 43 16.28 -5.19 0.26
C PRO A 43 15.13 -4.37 0.85
N TRP A 44 14.49 -4.92 1.90
CA TRP A 44 13.42 -4.20 2.58
C TRP A 44 13.97 -3.04 3.40
N PRO A 45 13.26 -1.90 3.48
CA PRO A 45 13.67 -0.79 4.32
C PRO A 45 13.74 -1.18 5.80
N ASP A 46 14.71 -0.64 6.53
CA ASP A 46 14.90 -0.94 7.97
C ASP A 46 13.70 -0.53 8.84
N TRP A 47 12.92 0.44 8.37
CA TRP A 47 11.70 0.88 9.05
C TRP A 47 10.55 -0.12 8.95
N LEU A 48 10.63 -1.11 8.05
CA LEU A 48 9.52 -2.01 7.77
C LEU A 48 9.36 -3.08 8.87
N VAL A 49 8.21 -3.06 9.53
CA VAL A 49 7.83 -4.08 10.50
C VAL A 49 7.32 -5.33 9.76
N THR A 50 8.07 -6.43 9.88
CA THR A 50 7.80 -7.73 9.20
C THR A 50 7.46 -8.87 10.17
N ALA A 51 7.26 -8.59 11.46
CA ALA A 51 6.99 -9.66 12.43
C ALA A 51 5.57 -10.24 12.29
N ALA A 52 5.47 -11.56 12.42
CA ALA A 52 4.21 -12.31 12.42
C ALA A 52 3.20 -11.82 13.47
N ALA A 53 3.69 -11.34 14.62
CA ALA A 53 2.85 -10.82 15.70
C ALA A 53 2.50 -9.33 15.53
N ALA A 54 2.78 -8.71 14.39
CA ALA A 54 2.41 -7.31 14.18
C ALA A 54 0.90 -7.13 13.97
N VAL A 55 0.37 -6.03 14.46
CA VAL A 55 -1.02 -5.60 14.33
C VAL A 55 -1.07 -4.37 13.44
N ASP A 56 -1.95 -4.41 12.45
CA ASP A 56 -2.29 -3.28 11.59
C ASP A 56 -3.49 -2.54 12.22
N THR A 57 -3.34 -1.25 12.51
CA THR A 57 -4.35 -0.36 13.09
C THR A 57 -4.68 0.75 12.10
N ASP A 58 -5.94 0.86 11.67
CA ASP A 58 -6.39 1.96 10.83
C ASP A 58 -6.47 3.27 11.66
N LEU A 59 -5.69 4.27 11.27
CA LEU A 59 -5.60 5.57 11.95
C LEU A 59 -6.56 6.62 11.38
N GLY A 60 -7.24 6.30 10.26
CA GLY A 60 -8.27 7.15 9.67
C GLY A 60 -8.01 7.52 8.21
N LEU A 61 -9.03 8.11 7.59
CA LEU A 61 -9.04 8.46 6.17
C LEU A 61 -8.14 9.67 5.89
N LEU A 62 -7.17 9.50 4.98
CA LEU A 62 -6.30 10.56 4.50
C LEU A 62 -6.91 11.28 3.28
N LYS A 63 -7.41 10.51 2.31
CA LYS A 63 -7.99 11.03 1.06
C LYS A 63 -9.06 10.07 0.56
N SER A 64 -10.22 10.61 0.19
CA SER A 64 -11.21 9.85 -0.58
C SER A 64 -11.12 10.17 -2.07
N GLY A 65 -11.24 9.14 -2.89
CA GLY A 65 -11.29 9.23 -4.34
C GLY A 65 -12.49 8.49 -4.91
N LYS A 66 -12.74 8.71 -6.21
CA LYS A 66 -13.80 8.02 -6.96
C LYS A 66 -13.58 6.50 -7.01
N GLU A 67 -12.32 6.08 -7.09
CA GLU A 67 -11.96 4.69 -7.37
C GLU A 67 -11.34 3.99 -6.16
N ALA A 68 -10.68 4.74 -5.29
CA ALA A 68 -10.04 4.23 -4.09
C ALA A 68 -10.07 5.28 -2.97
N ASP A 69 -9.99 4.80 -1.74
CA ASP A 69 -9.67 5.62 -0.58
C ASP A 69 -8.23 5.36 -0.15
N VAL A 70 -7.58 6.38 0.41
CA VAL A 70 -6.28 6.27 1.07
C VAL A 70 -6.48 6.61 2.53
N SER A 71 -6.08 5.71 3.42
CA SER A 71 -6.06 5.91 4.87
C SER A 71 -4.65 5.77 5.42
N LEU A 72 -4.43 6.28 6.62
CA LEU A 72 -3.23 5.97 7.40
C LEU A 72 -3.44 4.66 8.15
N LEU A 73 -2.39 3.85 8.18
CA LEU A 73 -2.37 2.58 8.89
C LEU A 73 -1.06 2.46 9.66
N GLU A 74 -1.16 2.17 10.94
CA GLU A 74 0.00 1.83 11.77
C GLU A 74 0.18 0.32 11.80
N ARG A 75 1.39 -0.16 11.55
CA ARG A 75 1.78 -1.54 11.84
C ARG A 75 2.73 -1.55 13.03
N ALA A 76 2.30 -2.16 14.13
CA ALA A 76 3.09 -2.22 15.36
C ALA A 76 3.15 -3.63 15.94
N VAL A 77 4.26 -3.98 16.58
CA VAL A 77 4.34 -5.18 17.41
C VAL A 77 3.77 -4.86 18.80
N PRO A 78 2.75 -5.59 19.29
CA PRO A 78 2.24 -5.41 20.63
C PRO A 78 3.37 -5.47 21.66
N ASP A 79 3.32 -4.57 22.64
CA ASP A 79 4.28 -4.47 23.75
C ASP A 79 5.73 -4.13 23.35
N ASP A 80 5.99 -3.78 22.07
CA ASP A 80 7.27 -3.27 21.60
C ASP A 80 7.09 -1.93 20.84
N PRO A 81 7.16 -0.79 21.55
CA PRO A 81 6.96 0.53 20.94
C PRO A 81 8.07 0.93 19.97
N SER A 82 9.23 0.25 19.99
CA SER A 82 10.31 0.52 19.05
C SER A 82 10.04 -0.07 17.66
N ARG A 83 9.01 -0.91 17.55
CA ARG A 83 8.65 -1.63 16.34
C ARG A 83 7.27 -1.23 15.86
N SER A 84 7.16 0.02 15.44
CA SER A 84 5.98 0.58 14.79
C SER A 84 6.35 1.34 13.52
N VAL A 85 5.45 1.34 12.53
CA VAL A 85 5.53 2.16 11.31
C VAL A 85 4.15 2.64 10.88
N VAL A 86 4.06 3.89 10.46
CA VAL A 86 2.87 4.44 9.78
C VAL A 86 3.05 4.35 8.26
N MET A 87 2.03 3.84 7.58
CA MET A 87 1.99 3.61 6.13
C MET A 87 0.71 4.17 5.53
N ALA A 88 0.72 4.37 4.21
CA ALA A 88 -0.49 4.69 3.45
C ALA A 88 -1.14 3.38 2.97
N ALA A 89 -2.42 3.21 3.29
CA ALA A 89 -3.24 2.09 2.82
C ALA A 89 -4.21 2.58 1.74
N LYS A 90 -3.95 2.21 0.49
CA LYS A 90 -4.82 2.52 -0.64
C LYS A 90 -5.76 1.35 -0.92
N ARG A 91 -7.07 1.57 -0.75
CA ARG A 91 -8.11 0.55 -0.88
C ARG A 91 -9.04 0.86 -2.03
N TYR A 92 -9.04 0.00 -3.03
CA TYR A 92 -9.92 0.12 -4.18
C TYR A 92 -11.37 -0.23 -3.82
N ARG A 93 -12.30 0.61 -4.25
CA ARG A 93 -13.72 0.38 -4.04
C ARG A 93 -14.24 -0.67 -5.02
N SER A 94 -15.05 -1.61 -4.54
CA SER A 94 -15.94 -2.37 -5.42
C SER A 94 -16.94 -1.40 -6.06
N THR A 95 -17.28 -1.58 -7.32
CA THR A 95 -18.02 -0.58 -8.14
C THR A 95 -19.51 -0.41 -7.77
N ASP A 96 -19.93 -0.64 -6.51
CA ASP A 96 -21.31 -0.37 -6.03
C ASP A 96 -21.67 1.12 -5.99
N ARG A 97 -20.68 2.03 -6.14
CA ARG A 97 -20.88 3.49 -6.08
C ARG A 97 -20.41 4.25 -7.33
N ARG A 98 -20.81 3.82 -8.52
CA ARG A 98 -20.68 4.66 -9.74
C ARG A 98 -22.05 5.10 -10.23
N LEU A 99 -22.58 6.18 -9.64
CA LEU A 99 -23.39 7.12 -10.41
C LEU A 99 -22.41 7.87 -11.31
N PHE A 100 -22.30 7.46 -12.57
CA PHE A 100 -22.01 8.27 -13.76
C PHE A 100 -21.55 7.34 -14.88
N HIS A 101 -22.42 7.22 -15.88
CA HIS A 101 -22.22 6.54 -17.15
C HIS A 101 -21.01 7.08 -17.92
N ARG A 102 -20.01 6.20 -18.16
CA ARG A 102 -19.26 5.99 -19.41
C ARG A 102 -18.00 5.17 -19.10
N ASP A 103 -18.13 3.85 -19.12
CA ASP A 103 -16.98 2.93 -19.18
C ASP A 103 -17.32 1.81 -20.16
N THR A 104 -17.04 2.04 -21.44
CA THR A 104 -17.02 1.02 -22.48
C THR A 104 -15.70 1.00 -23.23
N GLY A 105 -14.63 1.60 -22.69
CA GLY A 105 -13.37 1.80 -23.43
C GLY A 105 -12.07 1.23 -22.81
N TYR A 106 -12.08 0.69 -21.59
CA TYR A 106 -10.83 0.39 -20.86
C TYR A 106 -10.64 -1.10 -20.52
N THR A 107 -11.14 -2.00 -21.37
CA THR A 107 -10.97 -3.46 -21.22
C THR A 107 -10.25 -4.10 -22.40
N GLU A 108 -9.43 -3.36 -23.15
CA GLU A 108 -8.56 -3.97 -24.17
C GLU A 108 -7.24 -4.42 -23.54
N GLY A 109 -7.05 -5.74 -23.46
CA GLY A 109 -5.75 -6.38 -23.25
C GLY A 109 -5.51 -7.11 -21.92
N ARG A 110 -6.36 -6.94 -20.89
CA ARG A 110 -6.12 -7.57 -19.58
C ARG A 110 -6.70 -9.00 -19.56
N ARG A 111 -5.83 -10.01 -19.67
CA ARG A 111 -6.22 -11.43 -19.75
C ARG A 111 -6.66 -11.95 -18.38
N ILE A 112 -7.97 -11.98 -18.15
CA ILE A 112 -8.59 -12.69 -17.01
C ILE A 112 -8.34 -14.19 -17.20
N ARG A 113 -7.74 -14.86 -16.22
CA ARG A 113 -7.27 -16.25 -16.34
C ARG A 113 -8.39 -17.30 -16.40
N ASN A 114 -9.62 -17.00 -15.94
CA ASN A 114 -10.72 -17.97 -15.87
C ASN A 114 -12.00 -17.46 -16.55
N SER A 115 -12.66 -18.30 -17.35
CA SER A 115 -13.92 -18.02 -18.04
C SER A 115 -15.08 -17.70 -17.10
N ARG A 116 -15.04 -18.16 -15.84
CA ARG A 116 -16.00 -17.78 -14.80
C ARG A 116 -15.88 -16.30 -14.44
N ASP A 117 -14.66 -15.82 -14.22
CA ASP A 117 -14.37 -14.44 -13.81
C ASP A 117 -14.64 -13.49 -14.98
N THR A 118 -14.22 -13.86 -16.20
CA THR A 118 -14.55 -13.10 -17.42
C THR A 118 -16.06 -12.92 -17.57
N ARG A 119 -16.84 -13.98 -17.30
CA ARG A 119 -18.31 -13.94 -17.36
C ARG A 119 -18.94 -13.12 -16.24
N ALA A 120 -18.33 -13.10 -15.06
CA ALA A 120 -18.80 -12.32 -13.92
C ALA A 120 -18.54 -10.82 -14.11
N VAL A 121 -17.33 -10.47 -14.58
CA VAL A 121 -16.93 -9.11 -14.97
C VAL A 121 -17.84 -8.60 -16.10
N ALA A 122 -18.01 -9.39 -17.17
CA ALA A 122 -18.92 -9.02 -18.27
C ALA A 122 -20.37 -8.80 -17.83
N ARG A 123 -20.84 -9.56 -16.82
CA ARG A 123 -22.19 -9.41 -16.23
C ARG A 123 -22.27 -8.34 -15.14
N LYS A 124 -21.17 -7.68 -14.80
CA LYS A 124 -21.09 -6.68 -13.70
C LYS A 124 -21.67 -7.20 -12.38
N SER A 125 -21.55 -8.49 -12.10
CA SER A 125 -22.01 -9.07 -10.84
C SER A 125 -21.21 -8.52 -9.65
N SER A 126 -21.73 -8.58 -8.42
CA SER A 126 -20.97 -8.17 -7.22
C SER A 126 -19.59 -8.83 -7.14
N TYR A 127 -19.52 -10.12 -7.48
CA TYR A 127 -18.26 -10.86 -7.62
C TYR A 127 -17.37 -10.30 -8.74
N GLY A 128 -17.92 -10.06 -9.93
CA GLY A 128 -17.16 -9.49 -11.06
C GLY A 128 -16.58 -8.11 -10.74
N ARG A 129 -17.30 -7.30 -9.98
CA ARG A 129 -16.86 -5.96 -9.54
C ARG A 129 -15.72 -6.01 -8.53
N THR A 130 -15.71 -7.03 -7.67
CA THR A 130 -14.59 -7.31 -6.76
C THR A 130 -13.35 -7.75 -7.54
N VAL A 131 -13.55 -8.60 -8.57
CA VAL A 131 -12.46 -9.02 -9.48
C VAL A 131 -11.89 -7.82 -10.23
N GLU A 132 -12.73 -6.91 -10.76
CA GLU A 132 -12.26 -5.68 -11.41
C GLU A 132 -11.40 -4.84 -10.47
N ALA A 133 -11.87 -4.56 -9.24
CA ALA A 133 -11.10 -3.80 -8.26
C ALA A 133 -9.74 -4.44 -7.96
N GLY A 134 -9.68 -5.78 -7.85
CA GLY A 134 -8.42 -6.51 -7.66
C GLY A 134 -7.47 -6.40 -8.87
N LEU A 135 -8.00 -6.36 -10.09
CA LEU A 135 -7.19 -6.14 -11.30
C LEU A 135 -6.60 -4.72 -11.35
N TRP A 136 -7.36 -3.71 -10.89
CA TRP A 136 -6.85 -2.33 -10.78
C TRP A 136 -5.75 -2.23 -9.72
N ALA A 137 -5.98 -2.75 -8.52
CA ALA A 137 -4.97 -2.81 -7.47
C ALA A 137 -3.70 -3.53 -7.95
N ARG A 138 -3.85 -4.69 -8.61
CA ARG A 138 -2.70 -5.44 -9.14
C ARG A 138 -1.92 -4.67 -10.21
N ALA A 139 -2.62 -3.96 -11.10
CA ALA A 139 -1.97 -3.17 -12.13
C ALA A 139 -1.17 -2.01 -11.54
N GLU A 140 -1.74 -1.30 -10.56
CA GLU A 140 -1.03 -0.24 -9.85
C GLU A 140 0.15 -0.78 -9.06
N TRP A 141 -0.02 -1.88 -8.33
CA TRP A 141 1.06 -2.57 -7.62
C TRP A 141 2.24 -2.89 -8.54
N ASN A 142 1.97 -3.51 -9.69
CA ASN A 142 3.02 -3.86 -10.65
C ASN A 142 3.75 -2.61 -11.17
N ALA A 143 3.01 -1.54 -11.47
CA ALA A 143 3.60 -0.28 -11.90
C ALA A 143 4.47 0.33 -10.79
N LEU A 144 3.98 0.35 -9.55
CA LEU A 144 4.70 0.91 -8.40
C LEU A 144 6.00 0.15 -8.13
N VAL A 145 5.98 -1.18 -8.16
CA VAL A 145 7.19 -2.02 -8.02
C VAL A 145 8.20 -1.75 -9.13
N ILE A 146 7.77 -1.67 -10.38
CA ILE A 146 8.65 -1.37 -11.52
C ILE A 146 9.28 0.02 -11.37
N LEU A 147 8.48 1.04 -11.02
CA LEU A 147 8.94 2.41 -10.86
C LEU A 147 9.93 2.55 -9.71
N TYR A 148 9.62 1.96 -8.55
CA TYR A 148 10.52 1.96 -7.39
C TYR A 148 11.85 1.28 -7.72
N THR A 149 11.81 0.09 -8.33
CA THR A 149 13.01 -0.67 -8.70
C THR A 149 13.87 0.09 -9.74
N ALA A 150 13.24 0.92 -10.57
CA ALA A 150 13.93 1.77 -11.54
C ALA A 150 14.48 3.08 -10.96
N GLY A 151 14.34 3.30 -9.64
CA GLY A 151 14.82 4.50 -8.96
C GLY A 151 13.97 5.75 -9.23
N VAL A 152 12.74 5.59 -9.72
CA VAL A 152 11.79 6.70 -9.80
C VAL A 152 11.35 7.07 -8.38
N PRO A 153 11.24 8.36 -8.02
CA PRO A 153 10.85 8.75 -6.66
C PRO A 153 9.35 8.55 -6.44
N VAL A 154 8.99 7.30 -6.14
CA VAL A 154 7.65 6.84 -5.75
C VAL A 154 7.72 6.25 -4.34
N PRO A 155 6.62 6.24 -3.57
CA PRO A 155 6.56 5.53 -2.30
C PRO A 155 7.01 4.08 -2.42
N TYR A 156 7.77 3.57 -1.46
CA TYR A 156 8.11 2.15 -1.43
C TYR A 156 6.83 1.29 -1.36
N PRO A 157 6.63 0.34 -2.31
CA PRO A 157 5.49 -0.58 -2.27
C PRO A 157 5.73 -1.64 -1.18
N VAL A 158 5.00 -1.56 -0.07
CA VAL A 158 5.18 -2.51 1.04
C VAL A 158 4.55 -3.85 0.70
N GLN A 159 3.27 -3.85 0.34
CA GLN A 159 2.56 -5.08 -0.05
C GLN A 159 1.26 -4.81 -0.80
N ILE A 160 0.73 -5.84 -1.44
CA ILE A 160 -0.65 -5.89 -1.96
C ILE A 160 -1.39 -7.10 -1.38
N ASP A 161 -2.62 -6.87 -0.92
CA ASP A 161 -3.54 -7.92 -0.51
C ASP A 161 -4.94 -7.66 -1.09
N GLY A 162 -5.38 -8.52 -2.02
CA GLY A 162 -6.63 -8.34 -2.75
C GLY A 162 -6.73 -6.98 -3.47
N THR A 163 -7.48 -6.06 -2.87
CA THR A 163 -7.76 -4.70 -3.37
C THR A 163 -7.04 -3.60 -2.60
N GLU A 164 -6.19 -3.95 -1.64
CA GLU A 164 -5.43 -3.02 -0.79
C GLU A 164 -3.96 -3.03 -1.20
N ILE A 165 -3.37 -1.84 -1.34
CA ILE A 165 -1.93 -1.64 -1.43
C ILE A 165 -1.50 -0.89 -0.18
N LEU A 166 -0.53 -1.45 0.54
CA LEU A 166 0.22 -0.73 1.56
C LEU A 166 1.51 -0.19 0.93
N MET A 167 1.79 1.08 1.17
CA MET A 167 2.97 1.76 0.66
C MET A 167 3.52 2.74 1.71
N GLU A 168 4.77 3.13 1.54
CA GLU A 168 5.42 4.16 2.35
C GLU A 168 4.52 5.40 2.49
N PHE A 169 4.38 5.86 3.73
CA PHE A 169 3.73 7.14 3.99
C PHE A 169 4.76 8.26 3.89
N ILE A 170 4.53 9.19 2.97
CA ILE A 170 5.42 10.30 2.74
C ILE A 170 4.92 11.50 3.55
N SER A 171 5.70 11.89 4.56
CA SER A 171 5.40 13.01 5.44
C SER A 171 6.41 14.14 5.30
N ASP A 172 6.02 15.34 5.74
CA ASP A 172 6.92 16.48 5.95
C ASP A 172 7.37 16.63 7.41
N GLY A 173 7.19 15.57 8.21
CA GLY A 173 7.46 15.52 9.64
C GLY A 173 6.18 15.44 10.47
N ASP A 174 5.27 16.40 10.29
CA ASP A 174 4.05 16.51 11.10
C ASP A 174 2.80 16.03 10.36
N ALA A 175 2.79 16.11 9.03
CA ALA A 175 1.63 15.79 8.20
C ALA A 175 2.03 15.04 6.92
N ALA A 176 1.01 14.60 6.17
CA ALA A 176 1.24 14.09 4.83
C ALA A 176 1.89 15.18 3.96
N ALA A 177 2.92 14.79 3.21
CA ALA A 177 3.64 15.72 2.35
C ALA A 177 2.68 16.47 1.41
N PRO A 178 2.78 17.81 1.33
CA PRO A 178 1.85 18.61 0.54
C PRO A 178 2.00 18.28 -0.95
N ARG A 179 0.89 18.42 -1.68
CA ARG A 179 0.95 18.36 -3.14
C ARG A 179 1.72 19.57 -3.66
N LEU A 180 2.48 19.40 -4.72
CA LEU A 180 3.34 20.46 -5.25
C LEU A 180 2.57 21.74 -5.57
N HIS A 181 1.33 21.66 -6.06
CA HIS A 181 0.51 22.85 -6.34
C HIS A 181 0.11 23.64 -5.09
N GLN A 182 0.14 23.01 -3.92
CA GLN A 182 -0.11 23.63 -2.60
C GLN A 182 1.15 24.29 -2.03
N THR A 183 2.32 24.00 -2.61
CA THR A 183 3.59 24.57 -2.18
C THR A 183 3.92 25.89 -2.91
N ARG A 184 4.92 26.59 -2.38
CA ARG A 184 5.49 27.83 -2.97
C ARG A 184 7.02 27.72 -2.97
N PRO A 185 7.61 26.87 -3.83
CA PRO A 185 9.05 26.70 -3.89
C PRO A 185 9.76 27.99 -4.34
N SER A 186 10.93 28.23 -3.78
CA SER A 186 11.82 29.29 -4.25
C SER A 186 12.30 29.03 -5.69
N LYS A 187 12.80 30.07 -6.37
CA LYS A 187 13.30 29.93 -7.75
C LYS A 187 14.36 28.81 -7.90
N PRO A 188 15.35 28.65 -7.00
CA PRO A 188 16.28 27.52 -7.08
C PRO A 188 15.58 26.17 -6.92
N GLN A 189 14.63 26.05 -6.00
CA GLN A 189 13.88 24.80 -5.76
C GLN A 189 13.03 24.39 -6.97
N VAL A 190 12.43 25.36 -7.68
CA VAL A 190 11.68 25.06 -8.91
C VAL A 190 12.58 24.39 -9.96
N GLY A 191 13.81 24.87 -10.14
CA GLY A 191 14.77 24.28 -11.06
C GLY A 191 15.13 22.83 -10.69
N GLN A 192 15.32 22.57 -9.40
CA GLN A 192 15.61 21.23 -8.89
C GLN A 192 14.42 20.28 -9.07
N LEU A 193 13.22 20.71 -8.71
CA LEU A 193 11.99 19.92 -8.85
C LEU A 193 11.68 19.61 -10.32
N PHE A 194 11.89 20.57 -11.22
CA PHE A 194 11.75 20.36 -12.66
C PHE A 194 12.70 19.27 -13.18
N GLU A 195 13.96 19.32 -12.76
CA GLU A 195 14.97 18.35 -13.18
C GLU A 195 14.66 16.93 -12.65
N GLN A 196 14.21 16.83 -11.39
CA GLN A 196 13.74 15.56 -10.83
C GLN A 196 12.53 15.01 -11.61
N LEU A 197 11.54 15.84 -11.92
CA LEU A 197 10.37 15.44 -12.69
C LEU A 197 10.77 14.98 -14.10
N ARG A 198 11.65 15.73 -14.77
CA ARG A 198 12.17 15.39 -16.09
C ARG A 198 12.88 14.04 -16.08
N GLY A 199 13.75 13.79 -15.10
CA GLY A 199 14.44 12.52 -14.93
C GLY A 199 13.46 11.34 -14.71
N ALA A 200 12.49 11.53 -13.81
CA ALA A 200 11.43 10.55 -13.56
C ALA A 200 10.65 10.22 -14.83
N MET A 201 10.18 11.24 -15.57
CA MET A 201 9.44 11.06 -16.82
C MET A 201 10.27 10.34 -17.90
N GLN A 202 11.57 10.61 -18.00
CA GLN A 202 12.45 9.90 -18.94
C GLN A 202 12.60 8.42 -18.59
N THR A 203 12.71 8.09 -17.30
CA THR A 203 12.73 6.69 -16.85
C THR A 203 11.40 6.00 -17.12
N MET A 204 10.28 6.64 -16.81
CA MET A 204 8.94 6.11 -17.11
C MET A 204 8.76 5.85 -18.61
N ALA A 205 9.15 6.79 -19.46
CA ALA A 205 9.07 6.65 -20.92
C ALA A 205 9.91 5.47 -21.44
N ARG A 206 11.13 5.27 -20.91
CA ARG A 206 11.99 4.11 -21.26
C ARG A 206 11.38 2.77 -20.86
N LEU A 207 10.60 2.75 -19.78
CA LEU A 207 9.87 1.57 -19.31
C LEU A 207 8.56 1.32 -20.07
N GLY A 208 8.20 2.19 -21.02
CA GLY A 208 6.91 2.13 -21.71
C GLY A 208 5.72 2.43 -20.80
N LEU A 209 5.96 3.09 -19.67
CA LEU A 209 4.92 3.46 -18.71
C LEU A 209 4.52 4.91 -18.90
N VAL A 210 3.23 5.12 -19.16
CA VAL A 210 2.59 6.42 -19.06
C VAL A 210 1.55 6.30 -17.97
N VAL A 211 1.69 7.04 -16.88
CA VAL A 211 0.76 6.95 -15.78
C VAL A 211 0.14 8.31 -15.50
N LEU A 212 -1.17 8.40 -15.72
CA LEU A 212 -1.94 9.65 -15.76
C LEU A 212 -2.54 10.06 -14.41
N THR A 213 -2.34 9.26 -13.36
CA THR A 213 -3.11 9.37 -12.10
C THR A 213 -2.26 9.70 -10.86
N TRP A 214 -0.96 9.95 -10.99
CA TRP A 214 -0.11 10.27 -9.83
C TRP A 214 -0.17 11.76 -9.50
N ASP A 215 -0.46 12.06 -8.23
CA ASP A 215 -0.21 13.36 -7.63
C ASP A 215 1.29 13.56 -7.44
N VAL A 216 1.76 14.77 -7.73
CA VAL A 216 3.12 15.22 -7.50
C VAL A 216 3.17 15.90 -6.13
N GLY A 217 3.94 15.37 -5.19
CA GLY A 217 4.16 15.91 -3.84
C GLY A 217 5.59 16.39 -3.63
N GLN A 218 5.80 17.21 -2.61
CA GLN A 218 7.13 17.63 -2.15
C GLN A 218 7.34 17.20 -0.70
N ALA A 219 8.40 16.42 -0.45
CA ALA A 219 8.85 16.07 0.89
C ALA A 219 10.13 16.86 1.26
N GLY A 220 10.15 17.43 2.47
CA GLY A 220 11.28 18.20 3.00
C GLY A 220 11.81 19.29 2.04
N ASP A 221 13.13 19.44 2.03
CA ASP A 221 13.86 20.55 1.37
C ASP A 221 13.95 20.45 -0.17
N GLY A 222 13.05 19.74 -0.84
CA GLY A 222 12.93 19.76 -2.30
C GLY A 222 12.90 18.39 -2.99
N TRP A 223 12.50 17.33 -2.29
CA TRP A 223 12.33 16.01 -2.89
C TRP A 223 10.95 15.88 -3.51
N LEU A 224 10.93 15.60 -4.81
CA LEU A 224 9.74 15.22 -5.55
C LEU A 224 9.32 13.81 -5.16
N VAL A 225 8.03 13.60 -4.94
CA VAL A 225 7.43 12.27 -4.83
C VAL A 225 6.26 12.17 -5.78
N LEU A 226 6.21 11.10 -6.56
CA LEU A 226 5.05 10.72 -7.36
C LEU A 226 4.21 9.73 -6.54
N ALA A 227 3.02 10.13 -6.08
CA ALA A 227 2.11 9.31 -5.27
C ALA A 227 0.75 9.08 -5.98
N GLY A 228 0.18 7.88 -5.87
CA GLY A 228 -0.93 7.39 -6.71
C GLY A 228 -2.28 7.43 -6.05
#